data_AF-A0AAN7VQ12-F1
#
_entry.id   AF-A0AAN7VQ12-F1
#
_cell.length_a   1.000
_cell.length_b   1.000
_cell.length_c   1.000
_cell.angle_alpha   90.00
_cell.angle_beta   90.00
_cell.angle_gamma   90.00
#
_symmetry.space_group_name_H-M   'P 1'
#
loop_
_entity.id
_entity.type
_entity.pdbx_description
1 polymer ?
#
loop_
_entity_poly.entity_id
_entity_poly.type
_entity_poly.pdbx_seq_one_letter_code
_entity_poly.pdbx_strand_id
1 'polypeptide(L)'
;MEEIKRARNFTAFDKNLLTDIVTDYLHIIDNKKTDATNVKMKQDTWEEVAGKFNASSQSGKRTAKQLHALYNCMKKKARKNIADDKLQIKKLELEEKKKEAEHAEQMRKIELEIKSIEYKKLSQLN
;
A
#
# COMPACT_ATOMS: atom_id res chain seq x y z
N MET A 1 -25.13 -30.08 21.96
CA MET A 1 -24.06 -29.09 21.71
C MET A 1 -24.55 -28.22 20.58
N GLU A 2 -24.77 -26.91 20.81
CA GLU A 2 -25.10 -26.00 19.71
C GLU A 2 -23.91 -25.90 18.76
N GLU A 3 -24.19 -26.06 17.47
CA GLU A 3 -23.20 -26.03 16.41
C GLU A 3 -22.66 -24.59 16.27
N ILE A 4 -21.40 -24.36 16.64
CA ILE A 4 -20.76 -23.04 16.50
C ILE A 4 -20.54 -22.77 15.00
N LYS A 5 -21.53 -22.14 14.37
CA LYS A 5 -21.45 -21.75 12.96
C LYS A 5 -20.43 -20.62 12.81
N ARG A 6 -19.42 -20.84 11.96
CA ARG A 6 -18.41 -19.81 11.65
C ARG A 6 -19.10 -18.54 11.13
N ALA A 7 -18.70 -17.39 11.66
CA ALA A 7 -19.16 -16.11 11.15
C ALA A 7 -18.71 -15.92 9.69
N ARG A 8 -19.52 -15.24 8.88
CA ARG A 8 -19.18 -14.94 7.47
C ARG A 8 -17.84 -14.19 7.38
N ASN A 9 -17.17 -14.29 6.23
CA ASN A 9 -15.99 -13.46 5.97
C ASN A 9 -16.40 -11.99 5.76
N PHE A 10 -15.48 -11.07 6.07
CA PHE A 10 -15.67 -9.65 5.79
C PHE A 10 -15.58 -9.37 4.29
N THR A 11 -16.64 -8.79 3.75
CA THR A 11 -16.75 -8.38 2.35
C THR A 11 -15.97 -7.09 2.07
N ALA A 12 -15.91 -6.66 0.81
CA ALA A 12 -15.36 -5.35 0.46
C ALA A 12 -16.22 -4.21 1.05
N PHE A 13 -17.55 -4.36 1.02
CA PHE A 13 -18.47 -3.41 1.63
C PHE A 13 -18.22 -3.25 3.13
N ASP A 14 -18.05 -4.35 3.88
CA ASP A 14 -17.75 -4.27 5.32
C ASP A 14 -16.46 -3.52 5.60
N LYS A 15 -15.44 -3.72 4.76
CA LYS A 15 -14.14 -3.05 4.93
C LYS A 15 -14.26 -1.55 4.69
N ASN A 16 -15.00 -1.15 3.66
CA ASN A 16 -15.26 0.26 3.36
C ASN A 16 -16.08 0.91 4.46
N LEU A 17 -17.19 0.27 4.86
CA LEU A 17 -18.04 0.74 5.96
C LEU A 17 -17.24 0.91 7.26
N LEU A 18 -16.38 -0.06 7.61
CA LEU A 18 -15.54 0.05 8.80
C LEU A 18 -14.55 1.22 8.69
N THR A 19 -13.92 1.40 7.52
CA THR A 19 -13.01 2.53 7.29
C THR A 19 -13.74 3.86 7.44
N ASP A 20 -14.92 4.01 6.84
CA ASP A 20 -15.70 5.24 6.89
C ASP A 20 -16.05 5.59 8.35
N ILE A 21 -16.56 4.63 9.12
CA ILE A 21 -16.89 4.84 10.53
C ILE A 21 -15.64 5.19 11.34
N VAL A 22 -14.53 4.46 11.15
CA VAL A 22 -13.29 4.67 11.93
C VAL A 22 -12.66 6.03 11.65
N THR A 23 -12.88 6.61 10.46
CA THR A 23 -12.29 7.88 10.05
C THR A 23 -12.65 9.01 11.03
N ASP A 24 -13.88 9.01 11.54
CA ASP A 24 -14.37 9.99 12.53
C ASP A 24 -13.66 9.87 13.90
N TYR A 25 -13.13 8.69 14.23
CA TYR A 25 -12.52 8.38 15.53
C TYR A 25 -11.00 8.23 15.49
N LEU A 26 -10.35 8.56 14.37
CA LEU A 26 -8.90 8.36 14.21
C LEU A 26 -8.08 9.03 15.33
N HIS A 27 -8.49 10.22 15.76
CA HIS A 27 -7.83 10.97 16.83
C HIS A 27 -7.81 10.20 18.18
N ILE A 28 -8.73 9.25 18.40
CA ILE A 28 -8.78 8.38 19.58
C ILE A 28 -8.10 7.03 19.29
N ILE A 29 -8.47 6.39 18.18
CA ILE A 29 -8.01 5.04 17.82
C ILE A 29 -6.50 5.00 17.55
N ASP A 30 -5.98 5.99 16.82
CA ASP A 30 -4.56 6.08 16.46
C ASP A 30 -3.72 6.85 17.49
N ASN A 31 -4.32 7.30 18.58
CA ASN A 31 -3.61 7.94 19.68
C ASN A 31 -2.56 6.98 20.26
N LYS A 32 -1.33 7.46 20.49
CA LYS A 32 -0.23 6.64 21.02
C LYS A 32 -0.22 6.50 22.54
N LYS A 33 -1.06 7.27 23.26
CA LYS A 33 -1.16 7.19 24.73
C LYS A 33 -1.68 5.83 25.18
N THR A 34 -1.10 5.34 26.27
CA THR A 34 -1.36 4.01 26.87
C THR A 34 -1.76 4.10 28.34
N ASP A 35 -2.05 5.28 28.86
CA ASP A 35 -2.61 5.43 30.21
C ASP A 35 -4.01 4.80 30.30
N ALA A 36 -4.43 4.46 31.53
CA ALA A 36 -5.68 3.74 31.76
C ALA A 36 -6.90 4.45 31.18
N THR A 37 -6.92 5.79 31.23
CA THR A 37 -7.99 6.61 30.67
C THR A 37 -8.07 6.48 29.15
N ASN A 38 -6.94 6.59 28.44
CA ASN A 38 -6.88 6.43 26.99
C ASN A 38 -7.18 4.99 26.56
N VAL A 39 -6.76 3.98 27.32
CA VAL A 39 -7.10 2.59 27.05
C VAL A 39 -8.61 2.38 27.13
N LYS A 40 -9.25 2.87 28.20
CA LYS A 40 -10.70 2.81 28.37
C LYS A 40 -11.43 3.56 27.25
N MET A 41 -11.01 4.78 26.95
CA MET A 41 -11.59 5.60 25.88
C MET A 41 -11.53 4.91 24.50
N LYS A 42 -10.40 4.25 24.18
CA LYS A 42 -10.27 3.45 22.96
C LYS A 42 -11.21 2.23 22.97
N GLN A 43 -11.34 1.55 24.11
CA GLN A 43 -12.25 0.41 24.24
C GLN A 43 -13.70 0.86 24.00
N ASP A 44 -14.13 1.92 24.68
CA ASP A 44 -15.47 2.50 24.55
C ASP A 44 -15.75 2.95 23.11
N THR A 45 -14.76 3.58 22.46
CA THR A 45 -14.82 3.97 21.04
C THR A 45 -15.01 2.75 20.14
N TRP A 46 -14.32 1.64 20.39
CA TRP A 46 -14.49 0.42 19.59
C TRP A 46 -15.86 -0.23 19.79
N GLU A 47 -16.47 -0.11 20.98
CA GLU A 47 -17.86 -0.54 21.19
C GLU A 47 -18.84 0.35 20.41
N GLU A 48 -18.61 1.66 20.37
CA GLU A 48 -19.42 2.58 19.56
C GLU A 48 -19.30 2.29 18.06
N VAL A 49 -18.07 2.06 17.57
CA VAL A 49 -17.80 1.63 16.20
C VAL A 49 -18.55 0.33 15.89
N ALA A 50 -18.53 -0.64 16.81
CA ALA A 50 -19.26 -1.89 16.64
C ALA A 50 -20.78 -1.67 16.59
N GLY A 51 -21.33 -0.77 17.39
CA GLY A 51 -22.73 -0.35 17.34
C GLY A 51 -23.10 0.19 15.96
N LYS A 52 -22.36 1.20 15.48
CA LYS A 52 -22.57 1.83 14.16
C LYS A 52 -22.42 0.85 13.00
N PHE A 53 -21.38 0.01 13.06
CA PHE A 53 -21.11 -1.01 12.05
C PHE A 53 -22.25 -2.03 12.01
N ASN A 54 -22.66 -2.57 13.15
CA ASN A 54 -23.71 -3.59 13.21
C ASN A 54 -25.09 -3.07 12.84
N ALA A 55 -25.35 -1.77 13.00
CA ALA A 55 -26.58 -1.13 12.53
C ALA A 55 -26.65 -1.04 11.00
N SER A 56 -25.50 -1.00 10.32
CA SER A 56 -25.40 -0.78 8.88
C SER A 56 -24.90 -2.02 8.10
N SER A 57 -24.34 -3.02 8.78
CA SER A 57 -23.72 -4.19 8.15
C SER A 57 -24.77 -5.20 7.68
N GLN A 58 -24.58 -5.67 6.45
CA GLN A 58 -25.37 -6.75 5.85
C GLN A 58 -24.77 -8.15 6.11
N SER A 59 -23.55 -8.20 6.65
CA SER A 59 -22.73 -9.40 6.79
C SER A 59 -22.84 -10.07 8.17
N GLY A 60 -23.75 -9.55 9.01
CA GLY A 60 -24.02 -10.01 10.37
C GLY A 60 -23.25 -9.24 11.44
N LYS A 61 -23.69 -9.40 12.69
CA LYS A 61 -23.15 -8.69 13.86
C LYS A 61 -21.71 -9.11 14.16
N ARG A 62 -20.91 -8.14 14.60
CA ARG A 62 -19.50 -8.26 14.96
C ARG A 62 -19.22 -7.61 16.30
N THR A 63 -18.24 -8.14 17.00
CA THR A 63 -17.77 -7.54 18.26
C THR A 63 -16.72 -6.46 17.98
N ALA A 64 -16.59 -5.51 18.90
CA ALA A 64 -15.53 -4.49 18.90
C ALA A 64 -14.14 -5.11 18.63
N LYS A 65 -13.83 -6.24 19.30
CA LYS A 65 -12.57 -6.97 19.11
C LYS A 65 -12.35 -7.46 17.69
N GLN A 66 -13.40 -7.96 17.02
CA GLN A 66 -13.31 -8.44 15.63
C GLN A 66 -13.07 -7.30 14.65
N LEU A 67 -13.75 -6.17 14.84
CA LEU A 67 -13.58 -4.98 14.00
C LEU A 67 -12.22 -4.33 14.21
N HIS A 68 -11.75 -4.25 15.46
CA HIS A 68 -10.40 -3.78 15.77
C HIS A 68 -9.33 -4.66 15.11
N ALA A 69 -9.48 -5.99 15.17
CA ALA A 69 -8.58 -6.91 14.48
C ALA A 69 -8.60 -6.72 12.95
N LEU A 70 -9.78 -6.55 12.36
CA LEU A 70 -9.93 -6.27 10.93
C LEU A 70 -9.21 -4.98 10.54
N TYR A 71 -9.46 -3.88 11.27
CA TYR A 71 -8.81 -2.59 11.04
C TYR A 71 -7.29 -2.69 11.11
N ASN A 72 -6.75 -3.36 12.14
CA ASN A 72 -5.31 -3.57 12.27
C ASN A 72 -4.72 -4.35 11.09
N CYS A 73 -5.40 -5.40 10.64
CA CYS A 73 -5.01 -6.15 9.45
C CYS A 73 -5.02 -5.27 8.20
N MET A 74 -6.06 -4.46 7.99
CA MET A 74 -6.15 -3.52 6.87
C MET A 74 -5.03 -2.47 6.91
N LYS A 75 -4.79 -1.86 8.07
CA LYS A 75 -3.71 -0.88 8.28
C LYS A 75 -2.33 -1.48 8.04
N LYS A 76 -2.09 -2.72 8.50
CA LYS A 76 -0.84 -3.45 8.23
C LYS A 76 -0.68 -3.72 6.73
N LYS A 77 -1.74 -4.17 6.06
CA LYS A 77 -1.73 -4.44 4.63
C LYS A 77 -1.47 -3.17 3.81
N ALA A 78 -2.12 -2.06 4.14
CA ALA A 78 -1.91 -0.77 3.48
C ALA A 78 -0.44 -0.32 3.59
N ARG A 79 0.15 -0.40 4.78
CA ARG A 79 1.57 -0.07 4.99
C ARG A 79 2.51 -0.96 4.17
N LYS A 80 2.21 -2.26 4.09
CA LYS A 80 2.98 -3.19 3.27
C LYS A 80 2.89 -2.82 1.78
N ASN A 81 1.69 -2.60 1.27
CA ASN A 81 1.48 -2.22 -0.13
C ASN A 81 2.26 -0.94 -0.48
N ILE A 82 2.20 0.10 0.36
CA ILE A 82 2.97 1.33 0.16
C ILE A 82 4.48 1.07 0.13
N ALA A 83 4.99 0.15 0.97
CA ALA A 83 6.40 -0.21 0.96
C ALA A 83 6.79 -0.98 -0.31
N ASP A 84 5.95 -1.93 -0.73
CA ASP A 84 6.15 -2.73 -1.94
C ASP A 84 6.11 -1.82 -3.19
N ASP A 85 5.15 -0.89 -3.27
CA ASP A 85 5.02 0.09 -4.36
C ASP A 85 6.28 0.96 -4.47
N LYS A 86 6.81 1.45 -3.33
CA LYS A 86 8.06 2.23 -3.30
C LYS A 86 9.26 1.42 -3.79
N LEU A 87 9.34 0.14 -3.46
CA LEU A 87 10.42 -0.73 -3.94
C LEU A 87 10.29 -0.99 -5.44
N GLN A 88 9.06 -1.18 -5.93
CA GLN A 88 8.80 -1.38 -7.35
C GLN A 88 9.18 -0.13 -8.16
N ILE A 89 8.81 1.06 -7.70
CA ILE A 89 9.20 2.34 -8.33
C ILE A 89 10.73 2.43 -8.42
N LYS A 90 11.44 2.23 -7.32
CA LYS A 90 12.93 2.27 -7.31
C LYS A 90 13.55 1.26 -8.28
N LYS A 91 12.95 0.07 -8.40
CA LYS A 91 13.43 -0.96 -9.32
C LYS A 91 13.26 -0.52 -10.77
N LEU A 92 12.10 0.05 -11.12
CA LEU A 92 11.81 0.57 -12.45
C LEU A 92 12.76 1.72 -12.82
N GLU A 93 12.95 2.68 -11.92
CA GLU A 93 13.89 3.80 -12.11
C GLU A 93 15.34 3.32 -12.37
N LEU A 94 15.78 2.28 -11.65
CA LEU A 94 17.10 1.69 -11.86
C LEU A 94 17.20 0.99 -13.21
N GLU A 95 16.14 0.32 -13.65
CA GLU A 95 16.08 -0.37 -14.93
C GLU A 95 16.11 0.63 -16.11
N GLU A 96 15.40 1.75 -15.99
CA GLU A 96 15.44 2.84 -16.96
C GLU A 96 16.84 3.44 -17.08
N LYS A 97 17.50 3.76 -15.95
CA LYS A 97 18.88 4.27 -15.95
C LYS A 97 19.88 3.31 -16.60
N LYS A 98 19.70 2.00 -16.42
CA LYS A 98 20.54 0.99 -17.08
C LYS A 98 20.34 1.02 -18.60
N LYS A 99 19.08 1.07 -19.06
CA LYS A 99 18.76 1.18 -20.49
C LYS A 99 19.33 2.45 -21.11
N GLU A 100 19.23 3.58 -20.40
CA GLU A 100 19.83 4.85 -20.83
C GLU A 100 21.36 4.77 -20.95
N ALA A 101 22.03 4.14 -19.97
CA ALA A 101 23.48 3.95 -20.01
C ALA A 101 23.92 3.04 -21.17
N GLU A 102 23.21 1.92 -21.39
CA GLU A 102 23.45 1.01 -22.52
C GLU A 102 23.24 1.71 -23.86
N HIS A 103 22.16 2.48 -24.00
CA HIS A 103 21.88 3.25 -25.19
C HIS A 103 22.97 4.32 -25.44
N ALA A 104 23.41 5.03 -24.40
CA ALA A 104 24.49 6.01 -24.52
C ALA A 104 25.81 5.36 -24.96
N GLU A 105 26.12 4.15 -24.48
CA GLU A 105 27.30 3.41 -24.91
C GLU A 105 27.20 2.98 -26.39
N GLN A 106 26.03 2.51 -26.82
CA GLN A 106 25.77 2.17 -28.22
C GLN A 106 25.91 3.40 -29.12
N MET A 107 25.34 4.55 -28.73
CA MET A 107 25.46 5.80 -29.47
C MET A 107 26.93 6.23 -29.61
N ARG A 108 27.71 6.13 -28.53
CA ARG A 108 29.15 6.44 -28.58
C ARG A 108 29.91 5.54 -29.54
N LYS A 109 29.58 4.24 -29.61
CA LYS A 109 30.18 3.31 -30.58
C LYS A 109 29.85 3.71 -32.02
N ILE A 110 28.59 4.03 -32.29
CA ILE A 110 28.12 4.51 -33.60
C ILE A 110 28.86 5.80 -34.01
N GLU A 111 28.98 6.77 -33.10
CA GLU A 111 29.69 8.03 -33.37
C GLU A 111 31.15 7.82 -33.75
N LEU A 112 31.84 6.90 -33.06
CA LEU A 112 33.22 6.54 -33.37
C LEU A 112 33.35 5.88 -34.74
N GLU A 113 32.38 5.03 -35.08
CA GLU A 113 32.33 4.35 -36.37
C GLU A 113 32.08 5.34 -37.52
N ILE A 114 31.15 6.29 -37.33
CA ILE A 114 30.91 7.39 -38.27
C ILE A 114 32.19 8.22 -38.49
N LYS A 115 32.86 8.64 -37.41
CA LYS A 115 34.14 9.38 -37.50
C LYS A 115 35.21 8.60 -38.26
N SER A 116 35.31 7.29 -38.02
CA SER A 116 36.27 6.43 -38.71
C SER A 116 35.98 6.34 -40.21
N ILE A 117 34.70 6.23 -40.59
CA ILE A 117 34.27 6.22 -41.99
C ILE A 117 34.58 7.55 -42.67
N GLU A 118 34.31 8.68 -42.02
CA GLU A 118 34.60 10.02 -42.54
C GLU A 118 36.11 10.22 -42.79
N TYR A 119 36.94 9.81 -41.83
CA TYR A 119 38.40 9.87 -41.97
C TYR A 119 38.91 9.07 -43.17
N LYS A 120 38.41 7.83 -43.34
CA LYS A 120 38.77 6.98 -44.48
C LYS A 120 38.38 7.61 -45.83
N LYS A 121 37.18 8.21 -45.91
CA LYS A 121 36.73 8.91 -47.13
C LYS A 121 37.64 10.09 -47.48
N LEU A 122 38.02 10.90 -46.49
CA LEU A 122 38.93 12.04 -46.70
C LEU A 122 40.31 11.60 -47.20
N SER A 123 40.83 10.48 -46.68
CA SER A 123 42.13 9.96 -47.10
C SER A 123 42.16 9.41 -48.54
N GLN A 124 41.02 9.06 -49.11
CA GLN A 124 40.92 8.57 -50.50
C GLN A 124 40.75 9.70 -51.54
N LEU A 125 40.56 10.95 -51.09
CA LEU A 125 40.34 12.12 -51.95
C LEU A 125 41.61 12.94 -52.19
N ASN A 126 42.72 12.62 -51.51
CA ASN A 126 44.06 13.21 -51.65
C ASN A 126 45.01 12.22 -52.32
#